data_AF-A0A4S0R3B5-F1
#
_entry.id   AF-A0A4S0R3B5-F1
#
_cell.length_a   1.000
_cell.length_b   1.000
_cell.length_c   1.000
_cell.angle_alpha   90.00
_cell.angle_beta   90.00
_cell.angle_gamma   90.00
#
_symmetry.space_group_name_H-M   'P 1'
#
loop_
_entity.id
_entity.type
_entity.pdbx_description
1 polymer ?
#
loop_
_entity_poly.entity_id
_entity_poly.type
_entity_poly.pdbx_seq_one_letter_code
_entity_poly.pdbx_strand_id
1 'polypeptide(L)' 'DFLNEWPEDRRDLTYETALRACCDAYAGHIPVDAASNAFVGFAKRVAISEDPTSAMQWIAACKAGGGKVQA' A
#
# COMPACT_ATOMS: atom_id res chain seq x y z
N ASP A 1 -5.14 -10.28 1.26
CA ASP A 1 -6.61 -10.29 1.26
C ASP A 1 -7.28 -9.02 0.75
N PHE A 2 -6.78 -7.81 1.04
CA PHE A 2 -7.36 -6.55 0.53
C PHE A 2 -7.80 -6.55 -0.95
N LEU A 3 -6.95 -7.06 -1.86
CA LEU A 3 -7.29 -7.14 -3.29
C LEU A 3 -8.37 -8.21 -3.57
N ASN A 4 -8.47 -9.29 -2.80
CA ASN A 4 -9.51 -10.31 -3.00
C ASN A 4 -10.91 -9.75 -2.71
N GLU A 5 -11.01 -8.82 -1.76
CA GLU A 5 -12.25 -8.15 -1.36
C GLU A 5 -12.55 -6.89 -2.18
N TRP A 6 -11.72 -6.59 -3.19
CA TRP A 6 -11.90 -5.40 -4.01
C TRP A 6 -13.22 -5.46 -4.80
N PRO A 7 -14.02 -4.38 -4.85
CA PRO A 7 -15.32 -4.37 -5.54
C PRO A 7 -15.20 -4.77 -7.01
N GLU A 8 -16.03 -5.71 -7.47
CA GLU A 8 -15.94 -6.26 -8.84
C GLU A 8 -16.11 -5.19 -9.91
N ASP A 9 -16.98 -4.19 -9.68
CA ASP A 9 -17.21 -3.03 -10.55
C ASP A 9 -15.98 -2.12 -10.68
N ARG A 10 -15.01 -2.26 -9.77
CA ARG A 10 -13.78 -1.46 -9.71
C ARG A 10 -12.51 -2.27 -10.01
N ARG A 11 -12.65 -3.51 -10.47
CA ARG A 11 -11.54 -4.35 -10.92
C ARG A 11 -11.19 -3.98 -12.35
N ASP A 12 -10.26 -3.05 -12.50
CA ASP A 12 -9.71 -2.66 -13.79
C ASP A 12 -8.40 -3.42 -14.11
N LEU A 13 -7.79 -3.10 -15.25
CA LEU A 13 -6.53 -3.72 -15.66
C LEU A 13 -5.39 -3.51 -14.63
N THR A 14 -5.44 -2.40 -13.88
CA THR A 14 -4.42 -2.10 -12.87
C THR A 14 -4.61 -2.95 -11.62
N TYR A 15 -5.85 -3.28 -11.26
CA TYR A 15 -6.17 -4.26 -10.23
C TYR A 15 -5.58 -5.64 -10.57
N GLU A 16 -5.84 -6.15 -11.78
CA GLU A 16 -5.35 -7.47 -12.20
C GLU A 16 -3.82 -7.54 -12.18
N THR A 17 -3.17 -6.46 -12.64
CA THR A 17 -1.71 -6.33 -12.62
C THR A 17 -1.16 -6.36 -11.20
N ALA A 18 -1.77 -5.61 -10.28
CA ALA A 18 -1.36 -5.58 -8.88
C ALA A 18 -1.56 -6.94 -8.21
N LEU A 19 -2.73 -7.58 -8.42
CA LEU A 19 -3.03 -8.91 -7.88
C LEU A 19 -2.02 -9.95 -8.37
N ARG A 20 -1.74 -9.94 -9.69
CA ARG A 20 -0.78 -10.86 -10.28
C ARG A 20 0.62 -10.67 -9.69
N ALA A 21 1.07 -9.43 -9.58
CA ALA A 21 2.38 -9.12 -9.02
C ALA A 21 2.50 -9.56 -7.55
N CYS A 22 1.45 -9.38 -6.75
CA CYS A 22 1.41 -9.88 -5.37
C CYS A 22 1.51 -11.42 -5.32
N CYS A 23 0.78 -12.13 -6.19
CA CYS A 23 0.86 -13.58 -6.28
C CYS A 23 2.26 -14.07 -6.72
N ASP A 24 2.84 -13.42 -7.73
CA ASP A 24 4.17 -13.77 -8.23
C ASP A 24 5.27 -13.49 -7.18
N ALA A 25 5.15 -12.42 -6.40
CA ALA A 25 6.05 -12.17 -5.28
C ALA A 25 5.90 -13.19 -4.16
N TYR A 26 4.66 -13.60 -3.83
CA TYR A 26 4.40 -14.66 -2.86
C TYR A 26 5.00 -16.00 -3.31
N ALA A 27 4.92 -16.31 -4.61
CA ALA A 27 5.55 -17.48 -5.21
C ALA A 27 7.09 -17.35 -5.36
N GLY A 28 7.67 -16.19 -5.03
CA GLY A 28 9.11 -15.94 -5.15
C GLY A 28 9.60 -15.71 -6.59
N HIS A 29 8.70 -15.49 -7.54
CA HIS A 29 9.06 -15.24 -8.95
C HIS A 29 9.62 -13.82 -9.18
N ILE A 30 9.14 -12.85 -8.40
CA ILE A 30 9.59 -11.46 -8.46
C ILE A 30 9.93 -10.94 -7.06
N PRO A 31 10.83 -9.96 -6.93
CA PRO A 31 11.09 -9.34 -5.63
C PRO A 31 9.87 -8.56 -5.12
N VAL A 32 9.73 -8.48 -3.80
CA VAL A 32 8.62 -7.77 -3.12
C VAL A 32 8.54 -6.30 -3.55
N ASP A 33 9.67 -5.65 -3.82
CA ASP A 33 9.70 -4.26 -4.29
C ASP A 33 9.02 -4.08 -5.66
N ALA A 34 9.14 -5.08 -6.55
CA ALA A 34 8.46 -5.03 -7.85
C ALA A 34 6.94 -5.13 -7.68
N ALA A 35 6.47 -6.01 -6.79
CA ALA A 35 5.05 -6.11 -6.45
C ALA A 35 4.52 -4.84 -5.76
N SER A 36 5.31 -4.25 -4.86
CA SER A 36 5.00 -2.98 -4.20
C SER A 36 4.81 -1.86 -5.21
N ASN A 37 5.69 -1.73 -6.20
CA ASN A 37 5.57 -0.72 -7.25
C ASN A 37 4.31 -0.90 -8.10
N ALA A 38 3.97 -2.16 -8.46
CA ALA A 38 2.72 -2.46 -9.16
C ALA A 38 1.49 -2.06 -8.33
N PHE A 39 1.51 -2.36 -7.02
CA PHE A 39 0.44 -1.98 -6.11
C PHE A 39 0.30 -0.45 -5.96
N VAL A 40 1.41 0.29 -5.89
CA VAL A 40 1.39 1.76 -5.85
C VAL A 40 0.78 2.34 -7.13
N GLY A 41 1.07 1.74 -8.30
CA GLY A 41 0.44 2.12 -9.57
C GLY A 41 -1.08 1.95 -9.54
N PHE A 42 -1.54 0.80 -9.06
CA PHE A 42 -2.96 0.54 -8.80
C PHE A 42 -3.56 1.55 -7.82
N ALA A 43 -2.95 1.76 -6.66
CA ALA A 43 -3.47 2.64 -5.62
C ALA A 43 -3.63 4.09 -6.08
N LYS A 44 -2.73 4.58 -6.95
CA LYS A 44 -2.84 5.87 -7.63
C LYS A 44 -4.02 5.90 -8.61
N ARG A 45 -4.23 4.82 -9.38
CA ARG A 45 -5.30 4.73 -10.38
C ARG A 45 -6.69 4.78 -9.76
N VAL A 46 -6.88 4.04 -8.66
CA VAL A 46 -8.16 3.98 -7.94
C VAL A 46 -8.30 5.06 -6.85
N ALA A 47 -7.33 5.98 -6.77
CA ALA A 47 -7.31 7.11 -5.84
C ALA A 47 -7.53 6.72 -4.36
N ILE A 48 -6.97 5.57 -3.94
CA ILE A 48 -7.02 5.10 -2.54
C ILE A 48 -5.76 5.43 -1.76
N SER A 49 -4.74 5.97 -2.42
CA SER A 49 -3.56 6.46 -1.71
C SER A 49 -3.99 7.66 -0.87
N GLU A 50 -3.91 7.52 0.45
CA GLU A 50 -4.07 8.63 1.38
C GLU A 50 -3.09 9.75 0.99
N ASP A 51 -3.53 11.00 1.13
CA ASP A 51 -2.69 12.16 0.83
C ASP A 51 -1.42 12.08 1.70
N PRO A 52 -0.22 12.07 1.09
CA PRO A 52 1.02 11.86 1.82
C PRO A 52 1.30 12.98 2.82
N THR A 53 0.74 14.17 2.63
CA THR A 53 0.85 15.27 3.61
C THR A 53 0.02 14.98 4.85
N SER A 54 -1.22 14.49 4.70
CA SER A 54 -2.03 14.02 5.83
C SER A 54 -1.35 12.86 6.58
N ALA A 55 -0.78 11.92 5.84
CA ALA A 55 -0.08 10.78 6.45
C ALA A 55 1.20 11.21 7.21
N MET A 56 1.96 12.16 6.68
CA MET A 56 3.16 12.66 7.36
C MET A 56 2.85 13.37 8.68
N GLN A 57 1.66 13.96 8.87
CA GLN A 57 1.31 14.64 10.11
C GLN A 57 1.16 13.68 11.29
N TRP A 58 0.54 12.51 11.09
CA TRP A 58 0.46 11.51 12.17
C TRP A 58 1.82 10.87 12.46
N ILE A 59 2.63 10.61 11.43
CA ILE A 59 4.00 10.09 11.58
C ILE A 59 4.85 11.09 12.38
N ALA A 60 4.76 12.38 12.05
CA ALA A 60 5.48 13.44 12.75
C ALA A 60 5.00 13.57 14.20
N ALA A 61 3.69 13.49 14.46
CA ALA A 61 3.13 13.52 15.80
C ALA A 61 3.62 12.35 16.67
N CYS A 62 3.66 11.13 16.13
CA CYS A 62 4.21 9.96 16.82
C CYS A 62 5.71 10.11 17.13
N LYS A 63 6.48 10.74 16.23
CA LYS A 63 7.91 11.00 16.43
C LYS A 63 8.19 12.09 17.47
N ALA A 64 7.29 13.07 17.62
CA ALA A 64 7.40 14.15 18.58
C ALA A 64 7.09 13.71 20.04
N GLY A 65 6.37 12.60 20.23
CA GLY A 65 5.97 12.07 21.52
C GLY A 65 7.00 11.17 22.22
N GLY A 66 8.30 11.29 21.91
CA GLY A 66 9.37 10.52 22.57
C GLY A 66 9.29 10.61 24.09
N GLY A 67 8.99 9.49 24.73
CA GLY A 67 8.57 9.40 26.13
C GLY A 67 9.57 9.97 27.12
N LYS A 68 9.06 10.82 28.02
CA LYS A 68 9.73 11.12 29.29
C LYS A 68 9.39 10.01 30.27
N VAL A 69 10.21 8.97 30.32
CA VAL A 69 10.25 8.11 31.51
C VAL A 69 10.91 8.93 32.61
N GLN A 70 10.13 9.39 33.59
CA GLN A 70 10.67 10.03 34.78
C GLN A 70 10.96 8.93 35.80
N ALA A 71 12.22 8.82 36.21
CA ALA A 71 12.70 7.92 37.25
C ALA A 71 12.31 8.41 38.65
#